data_AF-A0A0U2XC49-F1
#
_entry.id   AF-A0A0U2XC49-F1
#
_cell.length_a   1.000
_cell.length_b   1.000
_cell.length_c   1.000
_cell.angle_alpha   90.00
_cell.angle_beta   90.00
_cell.angle_gamma   90.00
#
_symmetry.space_group_name_H-M   'P 1'
#
loop_
_entity.id
_entity.type
_entity.pdbx_description
1 polymer ?
#
loop_
_entity_poly.entity_id
_entity_poly.type
_entity_poly.pdbx_seq_one_letter_code
_entity_poly.pdbx_strand_id
1 'polypeptide(L)'
;MLNPYFAFGVPIFLLFLYVVFAIIRKKSKLHYIGFVLLLISSFMMAFSFQVLQGLWTLEDSHATEQLETLGYATEILWLPLILGAILALLNLWRGVKRVKSFREESN
;
A
#
# COMPACT_ATOMS: atom_id res chain seq x y z
N MET A 1 3.78 11.97 12.47
CA MET A 1 4.69 12.96 11.86
C MET A 1 4.23 13.20 10.43
N LEU A 2 3.49 14.27 10.20
CA LEU A 2 3.03 14.63 8.86
C LEU A 2 4.13 15.44 8.17
N ASN A 3 5.10 14.72 7.61
CA ASN A 3 6.07 15.30 6.70
C ASN A 3 5.66 14.91 5.27
N PRO A 4 5.41 15.88 4.36
CA PRO A 4 4.98 15.61 2.99
C PRO A 4 5.89 14.63 2.24
N TYR A 5 7.20 14.70 2.47
CA TYR A 5 8.16 13.77 1.87
C TYR A 5 7.94 12.32 2.33
N PHE A 6 7.54 12.11 3.59
CA PHE A 6 7.21 10.78 4.09
C PHE A 6 5.81 10.34 3.62
N ALA A 7 4.84 11.26 3.60
CA ALA A 7 3.47 11.01 3.18
C ALA A 7 3.39 10.44 1.75
N PHE A 8 4.24 10.94 0.83
CA PHE A 8 4.32 10.45 -0.55
C PHE A 8 5.50 9.51 -0.81
N GLY A 9 6.66 9.78 -0.21
CA GLY A 9 7.88 9.02 -0.48
C GLY A 9 7.78 7.57 -0.05
N VAL A 10 7.17 7.28 1.10
CA VAL A 10 6.98 5.90 1.57
C VAL A 10 6.04 5.14 0.62
N PRO A 11 4.84 5.62 0.27
CA PRO A 11 4.01 4.94 -0.73
C PRO A 11 4.67 4.76 -2.10
N ILE A 12 5.40 5.77 -2.61
CA ILE A 12 6.10 5.67 -3.89
C ILE A 12 7.18 4.58 -3.84
N PHE A 13 7.95 4.54 -2.76
CA PHE A 13 8.96 3.49 -2.55
C PHE A 13 8.33 2.09 -2.48
N LEU A 14 7.22 1.95 -1.74
CA LEU A 14 6.50 0.69 -1.64
C LEU A 14 5.90 0.27 -2.98
N LEU A 15 5.40 1.20 -3.78
CA LEU A 15 4.91 0.93 -5.12
C LEU A 15 6.04 0.44 -6.04
N PHE A 16 7.20 1.10 -5.99
CA PHE A 16 8.39 0.65 -6.72
C PHE A 16 8.77 -0.77 -6.33
N LEU A 17 8.86 -1.04 -5.01
CA LEU A 17 9.16 -2.37 -4.49
C LEU A 17 8.13 -3.41 -4.93
N TYR A 18 6.83 -3.05 -4.88
CA TYR A 18 5.73 -3.88 -5.34
C TYR A 18 5.89 -4.27 -6.81
N VAL A 19 6.19 -3.30 -7.69
CA VAL A 19 6.39 -3.53 -9.12
C VAL A 19 7.58 -4.48 -9.35
N VAL A 20 8.70 -4.27 -8.66
CA VAL A 20 9.87 -5.16 -8.75
C VAL A 20 9.50 -6.60 -8.38
N PHE A 21 8.85 -6.81 -7.23
CA PHE A 21 8.42 -8.15 -6.82
C PHE A 21 7.34 -8.74 -7.74
N ALA A 22 6.46 -7.91 -8.32
CA ALA A 22 5.45 -8.36 -9.26
C ALA A 22 6.08 -8.86 -10.57
N ILE A 23 7.16 -8.21 -11.04
CA ILE A 23 7.94 -8.67 -12.19
C ILE A 23 8.65 -9.99 -11.85
N ILE A 24 9.32 -10.07 -10.68
CA ILE A 24 9.99 -11.30 -10.24
C ILE A 24 9.00 -12.46 -10.11
N ARG A 25 7.80 -12.22 -9.59
CA ARG A 25 6.72 -13.22 -9.49
C ARG A 25 6.40 -13.88 -10.83
N LYS A 26 6.42 -13.12 -11.93
CA LYS A 26 6.10 -13.68 -13.27
C LYS A 26 7.18 -14.64 -13.77
N LYS A 27 8.43 -14.45 -13.35
CA LYS A 27 9.58 -15.24 -13.82
C LYS A 27 9.99 -16.35 -12.84
N SER A 28 9.47 -16.34 -11.61
CA SER A 28 9.92 -17.19 -10.53
C SER A 28 8.87 -18.22 -10.12
N LYS A 29 9.33 -19.43 -9.76
CA LYS A 29 8.49 -20.49 -9.16
C LYS A 29 8.30 -20.31 -7.65
N LEU A 30 8.83 -19.25 -7.05
CA LEU A 30 8.77 -19.03 -5.60
C LEU A 30 7.36 -18.72 -5.12
N HIS A 31 6.79 -19.64 -4.34
CA HIS A 31 5.40 -19.56 -3.88
C HIS A 31 5.12 -18.38 -2.92
N TYR A 32 6.12 -17.95 -2.14
CA TYR A 32 5.96 -16.89 -1.13
C TYR A 32 5.93 -15.47 -1.70
N ILE A 33 6.26 -15.24 -2.98
CA ILE A 33 6.25 -13.88 -3.56
C ILE A 33 4.83 -13.28 -3.52
N GLY A 34 3.79 -14.11 -3.66
CA GLY A 34 2.40 -13.64 -3.51
C GLY A 34 2.12 -13.06 -2.12
N PHE A 35 2.72 -13.65 -1.08
CA PHE A 35 2.62 -13.16 0.29
C PHE A 35 3.43 -11.87 0.50
N VAL A 36 4.62 -11.76 -0.11
CA VAL A 36 5.42 -10.52 -0.10
C VAL A 36 4.64 -9.36 -0.73
N LEU A 37 3.99 -9.60 -1.88
CA LEU A 37 3.14 -8.60 -2.53
C LEU A 37 1.98 -8.16 -1.64
N LEU A 38 1.35 -9.11 -0.94
CA LEU A 38 0.31 -8.81 0.05
C LEU A 38 0.85 -7.90 1.16
N LEU A 39 1.99 -8.26 1.77
CA LEU A 39 2.62 -7.47 2.83
C LEU A 39 2.93 -6.04 2.39
N ILE A 40 3.55 -5.86 1.22
CA ILE A 40 3.88 -4.53 0.69
C ILE A 40 2.61 -3.70 0.50
N SER A 41 1.56 -4.29 -0.10
CA SER A 41 0.29 -3.58 -0.33
C SER A 41 -0.46 -3.24 0.96
N SER A 42 -0.48 -4.15 1.93
CA SER A 42 -1.10 -3.92 3.24
C SER A 42 -0.35 -2.85 4.03
N PHE A 43 0.98 -2.84 3.96
CA PHE A 43 1.80 -1.82 4.61
C PHE A 43 1.58 -0.44 3.97
N MET A 44 1.51 -0.37 2.62
CA MET A 44 1.17 0.86 1.92
C MET A 44 -0.22 1.39 2.32
N MET A 45 -1.21 0.51 2.40
CA MET A 45 -2.56 0.86 2.85
C MET A 45 -2.56 1.40 4.29
N ALA A 46 -1.98 0.64 5.23
CA ALA A 46 -1.97 1.00 6.65
C ALA A 46 -1.19 2.30 6.91
N PHE A 47 -0.04 2.47 6.25
CA PHE A 47 0.74 3.70 6.33
C PHE A 47 -0.06 4.90 5.81
N SER A 48 -0.68 4.77 4.64
CA SER A 48 -1.49 5.87 4.04
C SER A 48 -2.70 6.21 4.91
N PHE A 49 -3.30 5.20 5.55
CA PHE A 49 -4.37 5.41 6.52
C PHE A 49 -3.89 6.15 7.77
N GLN A 50 -2.69 5.83 8.28
CA GLN A 50 -2.09 6.57 9.41
C GLN A 50 -1.77 8.03 9.04
N VAL A 51 -1.35 8.30 7.81
CA VAL A 51 -1.13 9.67 7.32
C VAL A 51 -2.45 10.46 7.28
N LEU A 52 -3.51 9.89 6.72
CA LEU A 52 -4.85 10.52 6.68
C LEU A 52 -5.45 10.70 8.07
N GLN A 53 -5.32 9.72 8.95
CA GLN A 53 -5.74 9.87 10.35
C GLN A 53 -4.97 11.00 11.03
N GLY A 54 -3.65 11.07 10.83
CA GLY A 54 -2.83 12.15 11.38
C GLY A 54 -3.27 13.54 10.92
N LEU A 55 -3.81 13.68 9.70
CA LEU A 55 -4.36 14.95 9.21
C LEU A 55 -5.67 15.33 9.88
N TRP A 56 -6.50 14.35 10.23
CA TRP A 56 -7.82 14.60 10.83
C TRP A 56 -7.78 14.73 12.34
N THR A 57 -6.84 14.04 13.01
CA THR A 57 -6.74 14.04 14.47
C THR A 57 -5.84 15.15 15.01
N LEU A 58 -4.91 15.64 14.20
CA LEU A 58 -4.14 16.81 14.54
C LEU A 58 -4.95 18.03 14.07
N GLU A 59 -5.41 18.84 15.02
CA GLU A 59 -5.86 20.23 14.80
C GLU A 59 -4.67 21.14 14.40
N ASP A 60 -3.66 20.56 13.75
CA ASP A 60 -2.44 21.22 13.31
C ASP A 60 -2.70 21.83 11.95
N SER A 61 -3.12 23.10 11.99
CA SER A 61 -3.14 24.01 10.83
C SER A 61 -1.85 23.91 10.01
N HIS A 62 -0.71 23.61 10.66
CA HIS A 62 0.61 23.49 10.06
C HIS A 62 0.82 22.32 9.08
N ALA A 63 0.13 21.19 9.23
CA ALA A 63 0.31 20.05 8.33
C ALA A 63 -0.40 20.28 6.98
N THR A 64 -1.60 20.84 7.04
CA THR A 64 -2.38 21.26 5.88
C THR A 64 -1.72 22.46 5.21
N GLU A 65 -1.23 23.43 5.98
CA GLU A 65 -0.50 24.61 5.50
C GLU A 65 0.84 24.20 4.81
N GLN A 66 1.53 23.17 5.29
CA GLN A 66 2.71 22.61 4.61
C GLN A 66 2.38 21.91 3.28
N LEU A 67 1.23 21.25 3.18
CA LEU A 67 0.77 20.67 1.91
C LEU A 67 0.34 21.75 0.92
N GLU A 68 -0.39 22.77 1.39
CA GLU A 68 -0.81 23.92 0.59
C GLU A 68 0.39 24.76 0.10
N THR A 69 1.38 25.01 0.95
CA THR A 69 2.62 25.72 0.55
C THR A 69 3.44 24.95 -0.48
N LEU A 70 3.35 23.62 -0.50
CA LEU A 70 3.92 22.77 -1.56
C LEU A 70 3.00 22.63 -2.79
N GLY A 71 1.82 23.24 -2.78
CA GLY A 71 0.84 23.19 -3.86
C GLY A 71 0.10 21.85 -3.99
N TYR A 72 0.12 21.00 -2.95
CA TYR A 72 -0.55 19.72 -2.94
C TYR A 72 -1.95 19.80 -2.32
N ALA A 73 -2.93 19.33 -3.08
CA ALA A 73 -4.30 19.14 -2.60
C ALA A 73 -4.34 17.95 -1.62
N THR A 74 -4.94 18.14 -0.43
CA THR A 74 -5.03 17.09 0.62
C THR A 74 -5.70 15.81 0.10
N GLU A 75 -6.60 15.94 -0.86
CA GLU A 75 -7.31 14.86 -1.54
C GLU A 75 -6.35 13.86 -2.21
N ILE A 76 -5.15 14.29 -2.60
CA ILE A 76 -4.17 13.43 -3.26
C ILE A 76 -3.61 12.32 -2.34
N LEU A 77 -3.72 12.50 -1.02
CA LEU A 77 -3.30 11.50 -0.03
C LEU A 77 -4.20 10.27 0.00
N TRP A 78 -5.40 10.34 -0.60
CA TRP A 78 -6.26 9.19 -0.80
C TRP A 78 -5.75 8.23 -1.88
N LEU A 79 -4.98 8.72 -2.86
CA LEU A 79 -4.45 7.88 -3.94
C LEU A 79 -3.63 6.69 -3.43
N PRO A 80 -2.59 6.87 -2.60
CA PRO A 80 -1.80 5.74 -2.10
C PRO A 80 -2.63 4.81 -1.20
N LEU A 81 -3.61 5.33 -0.46
CA LEU A 81 -4.53 4.52 0.35
C LEU A 81 -5.40 3.61 -0.53
N ILE A 82 -6.10 4.17 -1.52
CA ILE A 82 -6.98 3.44 -2.43
C ILE A 82 -6.17 2.41 -3.22
N LEU A 83 -5.00 2.81 -3.72
CA LEU A 83 -4.12 1.91 -4.45
C LEU A 83 -3.65 0.75 -3.56
N GLY A 84 -3.25 1.04 -2.32
CA GLY A 84 -2.87 0.03 -1.33
C GLY A 84 -4.00 -0.95 -1.03
N ALA A 85 -5.21 -0.44 -0.83
CA ALA A 85 -6.39 -1.24 -0.56
C ALA A 85 -6.74 -2.17 -1.74
N ILE A 86 -6.75 -1.64 -2.97
CA ILE A 86 -7.00 -2.44 -4.17
C ILE A 86 -5.96 -3.57 -4.31
N LEU A 87 -4.68 -3.25 -4.17
CA LEU A 87 -3.61 -4.24 -4.29
C LEU A 87 -3.66 -5.27 -3.15
N ALA A 88 -3.98 -4.86 -1.92
CA ALA A 88 -4.10 -5.77 -0.78
C ALA A 88 -5.26 -6.75 -0.99
N LEU A 89 -6.44 -6.26 -1.39
CA LEU A 89 -7.60 -7.11 -1.69
C LEU A 89 -7.30 -8.09 -2.84
N LEU A 90 -6.66 -7.62 -3.91
CA LEU A 90 -6.26 -8.49 -5.03
C LEU A 90 -5.29 -9.59 -4.62
N ASN A 91 -4.27 -9.26 -3.81
CA ASN A 91 -3.30 -10.26 -3.36
C ASN A 91 -3.89 -11.21 -2.31
N LEU A 92 -4.78 -10.73 -1.44
CA LEU A 92 -5.51 -11.54 -0.48
C LEU A 92 -6.41 -12.56 -1.19
N TRP A 93 -7.21 -12.11 -2.16
CA TRP A 93 -8.06 -13.00 -2.95
C TRP A 93 -7.25 -14.07 -3.70
N ARG A 94 -6.12 -13.68 -4.31
CA ARG A 94 -5.19 -14.62 -4.97
C ARG A 94 -4.60 -15.62 -3.98
N GLY A 95 -4.26 -15.18 -2.77
CA GLY A 95 -3.76 -16.03 -1.69
C GLY A 95 -4.81 -17.06 -1.26
N VAL A 96 -6.03 -16.62 -0.97
CA VAL A 96 -7.15 -17.49 -0.59
C VAL A 96 -7.46 -18.51 -1.67
N LYS A 97 -7.52 -18.10 -2.95
CA LYS A 97 -7.77 -19.03 -4.06
C LYS A 97 -6.70 -20.12 -4.15
N ARG A 98 -5.42 -19.78 -3.94
CA ARG A 98 -4.31 -20.73 -3.94
C ARG A 98 -4.35 -21.70 -2.76
N VAL A 99 -4.72 -21.22 -1.57
CA VAL A 99 -4.85 -22.10 -0.40
C VAL A 99 -5.99 -23.10 -0.61
N LYS A 100 -7.12 -22.65 -1.19
CA LYS A 100 -8.24 -23.55 -1.51
C LYS A 100 -7.85 -24.64 -2.51
N SER A 101 -7.09 -24.33 -3.56
CA SER A 101 -6.69 -25.35 -4.55
C SER A 101 -5.82 -26.46 -3.93
N PHE A 102 -4.91 -26.13 -3.01
CA PHE A 102 -4.11 -27.15 -2.32
C PHE A 102 -4.94 -28.09 -1.44
N ARG A 103 -6.09 -27.62 -0.93
CA ARG A 103 -7.01 -28.43 -0.13
C ARG A 103 -7.89 -29.34 -0.98
N GLU A 104 -8.19 -28.93 -2.21
CA GLU A 104 -8.94 -29.74 -3.18
C GLU A 104 -8.07 -30.84 -3.79
N GLU A 105 -6.77 -30.60 -3.98
CA GLU A 105 -5.82 -31.64 -4.46
C GLU A 105 -5.47 -32.70 -3.40
N SER A 106 -5.72 -32.45 -2.11
CA SER A 106 -5.39 -33.36 -1.01
C SER A 106 -6.53 -34.31 -0.59
N ASN A 107 -7.74 -34.13 -1.15
CA ASN A 107 -8.94 -34.93 -0.87
C ASN A 107 -9.24 -35.86 -2.03
#